data_AF-A0A554KW88-F1
#
_entry.id   AF-A0A554KW88-F1
#
_cell.length_a   1.000
_cell.length_b   1.000
_cell.length_c   1.000
_cell.angle_alpha   90.00
_cell.angle_beta   90.00
_cell.angle_gamma   90.00
#
_symmetry.space_group_name_H-M   'P 1'
#
loop_
_entity.id
_entity.type
_entity.pdbx_description
1 polymer ?
#
loop_
_entity_poly.entity_id
_entity_poly.type
_entity_poly.pdbx_seq_one_letter_code
_entity_poly.pdbx_strand_id
1 'polypeptide(L)' 'MQLICPECKNEVDYSGYPNLAVGNVIECNVCGITLLVNKMDENEISCEVVDEGK' A
#
# COMPACT_ATOMS: atom_id res chain seq x y z
N MET A 1 8.14 -4.57 8.68
CA MET A 1 6.80 -4.71 8.09
C MET A 1 6.96 -4.81 6.58
N GLN A 2 6.19 -5.65 5.90
CA GLN A 2 6.20 -5.77 4.44
C GLN A 2 4.85 -5.34 3.88
N LEU A 3 4.86 -4.57 2.79
CA LEU A 3 3.64 -4.16 2.07
C LEU A 3 3.72 -4.77 0.68
N ILE A 4 2.81 -5.70 0.39
CA ILE A 4 2.73 -6.34 -0.92
C ILE A 4 1.53 -5.78 -1.67
N CYS A 5 1.77 -5.32 -2.90
CA CYS A 5 0.69 -4.82 -3.74
C CYS A 5 -0.27 -5.97 -4.09
N PRO A 6 -1.57 -5.86 -3.76
CA PRO A 6 -2.55 -6.90 -4.09
C PRO A 6 -2.74 -7.08 -5.61
N GLU A 7 -2.35 -6.09 -6.43
CA GLU A 7 -2.49 -6.11 -7.88
C GLU A 7 -1.28 -6.78 -8.57
N CYS A 8 -0.11 -6.16 -8.50
CA CYS A 8 1.08 -6.63 -9.22
C CYS A 8 1.93 -7.65 -8.44
N LYS A 9 1.56 -7.94 -7.19
CA LYS A 9 2.25 -8.88 -6.27
C LYS A 9 3.71 -8.53 -5.94
N ASN A 10 4.16 -7.32 -6.27
CA ASN A 10 5.48 -6.83 -5.91
C ASN A 10 5.46 -6.16 -4.53
N GLU A 11 6.64 -6.11 -3.89
CA GLU A 11 6.85 -5.33 -2.68
C GLU A 11 6.77 -3.83 -3.01
N VAL A 12 6.05 -3.09 -2.18
CA VAL A 12 5.84 -1.66 -2.33
C VAL A 12 6.79 -0.93 -1.39
N ASP A 13 7.56 0.00 -1.94
CA ASP A 13 8.37 0.89 -1.12
C ASP A 13 7.49 2.01 -0.55
N TYR A 14 7.28 1.97 0.76
CA TYR A 14 6.55 2.98 1.50
C TYR A 14 7.45 3.89 2.35
N SER A 15 8.77 3.90 2.09
CA SER A 15 9.73 4.73 2.82
C SER A 15 9.42 6.24 2.76
N GLY A 16 8.68 6.68 1.73
CA GLY A 16 8.17 8.06 1.62
C GLY A 16 7.03 8.43 2.59
N TYR A 17 6.49 7.46 3.33
CA TYR A 17 5.36 7.63 4.24
C TYR A 17 5.79 7.33 5.70
N PRO A 18 6.52 8.24 6.37
CA PRO A 18 7.08 8.00 7.71
C PRO A 18 6.02 7.81 8.81
N ASN A 19 4.78 8.28 8.58
CA ASN A 19 3.64 8.13 9.48
C ASN A 19 2.53 7.29 8.82
N LEU A 20 2.92 6.22 8.12
CA LEU A 20 1.96 5.30 7.51
C LEU A 20 1.05 4.71 8.58
N ALA A 21 -0.26 4.81 8.37
CA ALA A 21 -1.29 4.33 9.28
C ALA A 21 -2.45 3.72 8.49
N VAL A 22 -3.28 2.93 9.18
CA VAL A 22 -4.56 2.46 8.62
C VAL A 22 -5.42 3.66 8.24
N GLY A 23 -5.99 3.63 7.04
CA GLY A 23 -6.73 4.73 6.42
C GLY A 23 -5.90 5.61 5.49
N ASN A 24 -4.57 5.48 5.48
CA ASN A 24 -3.72 6.21 4.54
C ASN A 24 -3.85 5.62 3.14
N VAL A 25 -3.84 6.52 2.15
CA VAL A 25 -3.77 6.17 0.73
C VAL A 25 -2.35 6.39 0.25
N ILE A 26 -1.77 5.37 -0.40
CA ILE A 26 -0.43 5.41 -0.99
C ILE A 26 -0.49 4.91 -2.44
N GLU A 27 0.49 5.28 -3.25
CA GLU A 27 0.64 4.76 -4.60
C GLU A 27 1.66 3.62 -4.62
N CYS A 28 1.36 2.54 -5.34
CA CYS A 28 2.34 1.50 -5.60
C CYS A 28 3.44 2.03 -6.53
N ASN A 29 4.66 2.12 -6.02
CA ASN A 29 5.84 2.56 -6.78
C ASN A 29 6.23 1.64 -7.97
N VAL A 30 5.56 0.50 -8.14
CA VAL A 30 5.85 -0.48 -9.21
C VAL A 30 4.83 -0.43 -10.34
N CYS A 31 3.53 -0.51 -10.03
CA CYS A 31 2.46 -0.50 -11.04
C CYS A 31 1.65 0.80 -11.09
N GLY A 32 1.88 1.73 -10.16
CA GLY A 32 1.19 3.04 -10.13
C GLY A 32 -0.24 2.99 -9.59
N ILE A 33 -0.73 1.84 -9.10
CA ILE A 33 -2.09 1.74 -8.58
C ILE A 33 -2.20 2.34 -7.18
N THR A 34 -3.34 2.96 -6.90
CA THR A 34 -3.66 3.54 -5.59
C THR A 34 -4.09 2.45 -4.61
N LEU A 35 -3.47 2.45 -3.43
CA LEU A 35 -3.65 1.47 -2.37
C LEU A 35 -4.11 2.16 -1.07
N LEU A 36 -5.15 1.63 -0.44
CA LEU A 36 -5.61 2.04 0.89
C LEU A 36 -5.07 1.06 1.91
N VAL A 37 -4.34 1.54 2.90
CA VAL A 37 -3.92 0.73 4.04
C VAL A 37 -5.15 0.41 4.88
N ASN A 38 -5.61 -0.85 4.88
CA ASN A 38 -6.77 -1.28 5.66
C ASN A 38 -6.37 -1.99 6.96
N LYS A 39 -5.13 -2.52 7.03
CA LYS A 39 -4.61 -3.23 8.21
C LYS A 39 -3.11 -3.10 8.33
N MET A 40 -2.63 -2.95 9.56
CA MET A 40 -1.20 -2.99 9.90
C MET A 40 -1.01 -3.93 11.09
N ASP A 41 -0.30 -5.04 10.85
CA ASP A 41 0.14 -5.97 11.87
C ASP A 41 1.66 -5.83 12.09
N GLU A 42 2.23 -6.49 13.10
CA GLU A 42 3.66 -6.36 13.46
C GLU A 42 4.61 -6.69 12.29
N ASN A 43 4.19 -7.58 11.37
CA ASN A 43 5.03 -8.07 10.27
C ASN A 43 4.52 -7.69 8.88
N GLU A 44 3.22 -7.42 8.70
CA GLU A 44 2.59 -7.24 7.40
C GLU A 44 1.67 -6.01 7.39
N ILE A 45 1.66 -5.31 6.25
CA ILE A 45 0.73 -4.23 5.96
C ILE A 45 -0.17 -4.72 4.83
N SER A 46 -1.46 -4.85 5.10
CA SER A 46 -2.45 -5.20 4.10
C SER A 46 -3.04 -3.92 3.50
N CYS A 47 -3.27 -3.96 2.19
CA CYS A 47 -3.87 -2.86 1.45
C CYS A 47 -5.00 -3.36 0.55
N GLU A 48 -5.94 -2.48 0.28
CA GLU A 48 -6.99 -2.66 -0.72
C GLU A 48 -6.76 -1.72 -1.90
N VAL A 49 -7.11 -2.16 -3.11
CA VAL A 49 -7.09 -1.30 -4.30
C VAL A 49 -8.25 -0.33 -4.20
N VAL A 50 -7.96 0.98 -4.29
CA VAL A 50 -8.95 2.06 -4.13
C VAL A 50 -9.38 2.70 -5.45
N ASP A 51 -9.00 2.09 -6.57
CA ASP A 51 -9.40 2.39 -7.96
C ASP A 51 -8.40 3.23 -8.78
N GLU A 52 -8.35 2.91 -10.07
CA GLU A 52 -7.67 3.66 -11.14
C GLU A 52 -8.34 5.03 -11.29
N GLY A 53 -7.56 6.10 -11.43
CA GLY A 53 -8.10 7.44 -11.61
C GLY A 53 -9.19 7.50 -12.69
N LYS A 54 -10.29 8.19 -12.38
CA LYS A 54 -11.33 8.57 -13.35
C LYS A 54 -10.75 9.24 -14.60
#